data_AF-A0A8S2RFX5-F1
#
_entry.id   AF-A0A8S2RFX5-F1
#
_cell.length_a   1.000
_cell.length_b   1.000
_cell.length_c   1.000
_cell.angle_alpha   90.00
_cell.angle_beta   90.00
_cell.angle_gamma   90.00
#
_symmetry.space_group_name_H-M   'P 1'
#
loop_
_entity.id
_entity.type
_entity.pdbx_description
1 polymer ?
#
loop_
_entity_poly.entity_id
_entity_poly.type
_entity_poly.pdbx_seq_one_letter_code
_entity_poly.pdbx_strand_id
1 'polypeptide(L)'
;MAFSARQNEPLIMSIIFKYYPKFVEHFELIDWEQYVPHPAKATMEGGDLAYVGDGTLLIGWSQRTNRFAIDALAQAMFESGTLNRVIVVKVPENRDYMHLDTVLSSVGCNAFTLHARLAPLMDVYEVIPDISSSTLWISRGTVETLGSVLGGETLTLYDSKMDNVSIEDQINCRHNVLAIDAHHVVTYGGGDEENGIVTQMRHDQKLSCIVFCLSTAGLLEGAGGAHCLTNALSRRSIE
;
A
#
# COMPACT_ATOMS: atom_id res chain seq x y z
N MET A 1 14.27 -1.44 -5.37
CA MET A 1 13.95 -0.19 -6.11
C MET A 1 14.03 -0.42 -7.60
N ALA A 2 13.06 0.09 -8.36
CA ALA A 2 12.98 -0.14 -9.80
C ALA A 2 13.91 0.76 -10.63
N PHE A 3 14.15 1.99 -10.18
CA PHE A 3 14.96 2.97 -10.90
C PHE A 3 16.29 3.25 -10.20
N SER A 4 17.35 3.41 -11.00
CA SER A 4 18.74 3.56 -10.52
C SER A 4 18.96 4.71 -9.54
N ALA A 5 18.25 5.83 -9.72
CA ALA A 5 18.37 7.00 -8.86
C ALA A 5 18.14 6.69 -7.37
N ARG A 6 17.29 5.70 -7.06
CA ARG A 6 16.92 5.32 -5.69
C ARG A 6 17.55 4.01 -5.21
N GLN A 7 18.30 3.29 -6.06
CA GLN A 7 18.82 1.95 -5.73
C GLN A 7 19.79 1.92 -4.54
N ASN A 8 20.41 3.05 -4.21
CA ASN A 8 21.31 3.14 -3.05
C ASN A 8 20.58 3.42 -1.73
N GLU A 9 19.32 3.88 -1.74
CA GLU A 9 18.56 4.18 -0.52
C GLU A 9 18.37 2.96 0.39
N PRO A 10 17.98 1.76 -0.12
CA PRO A 10 17.82 0.58 0.72
C PRO A 10 19.11 0.11 1.38
N LEU A 11 20.29 0.43 0.83
CA LEU A 11 21.56 0.06 1.44
C LEU A 11 21.70 0.68 2.82
N ILE A 12 21.35 1.97 2.97
CA ILE A 12 21.40 2.68 4.25
C ILE A 12 20.46 2.03 5.25
N MET A 13 19.22 1.75 4.83
CA MET A 13 18.24 1.07 5.69
C MET A 13 18.69 -0.33 6.07
N SER A 14 19.27 -1.10 5.14
CA SER A 14 19.78 -2.44 5.40
C SER A 14 20.89 -2.43 6.46
N ILE A 15 21.77 -1.43 6.44
CA ILE A 15 22.84 -1.29 7.44
C ILE A 15 22.23 -1.01 8.82
N ILE A 16 21.24 -0.12 8.89
CA ILE A 16 20.55 0.21 10.15
C ILE A 16 19.91 -1.05 10.74
N PHE A 17 19.11 -1.78 9.95
CA PHE A 17 18.41 -2.96 10.46
C PHE A 17 19.32 -4.16 10.76
N LYS A 18 20.43 -4.33 10.03
CA LYS A 18 21.36 -5.46 10.22
C LYS A 18 22.37 -5.25 11.35
N TYR A 19 22.71 -4.00 11.68
CA TYR A 19 23.84 -3.72 12.59
C TYR A 19 23.52 -2.82 13.78
N TYR A 20 22.43 -2.04 13.76
CA TYR A 20 22.08 -1.24 14.92
C TYR A 20 21.44 -2.12 16.01
N PRO A 21 22.00 -2.20 17.24
CA PRO A 21 21.58 -3.18 18.24
C PRO A 21 20.08 -3.20 18.51
N LYS A 22 19.44 -2.02 18.61
CA LYS A 22 17.99 -1.94 18.85
C LYS A 22 17.15 -2.54 17.73
N PHE A 23 17.62 -2.54 16.48
CA PHE A 23 16.86 -3.18 15.41
C PHE A 23 17.10 -4.69 15.39
N VAL A 24 18.36 -5.11 15.56
CA VAL A 24 18.73 -6.54 15.60
C VAL A 24 18.02 -7.29 16.72
N GLU A 25 17.85 -6.66 17.89
CA GLU A 25 17.21 -7.29 19.06
C GLU A 25 15.68 -7.36 18.95
N HIS A 26 15.05 -6.55 18.09
CA HIS A 26 13.58 -6.38 18.07
C HIS A 26 12.92 -6.72 16.74
N PHE A 27 13.68 -6.85 15.65
CA PHE A 27 13.13 -7.09 14.33
C PHE A 27 13.81 -8.27 13.66
N GLU A 28 12.97 -9.12 13.05
CA GLU A 28 13.41 -10.14 12.11
C GLU A 28 13.31 -9.57 10.69
N LEU A 29 14.40 -9.69 9.93
CA LEU A 29 14.42 -9.26 8.53
C LEU A 29 14.00 -10.43 7.63
N ILE A 30 12.94 -10.21 6.84
CA ILE A 30 12.59 -11.12 5.76
C ILE A 30 13.49 -10.82 4.56
N ASP A 31 14.52 -11.65 4.38
CA ASP A 31 15.39 -11.60 3.22
C ASP A 31 14.71 -12.35 2.06
N TRP A 32 13.79 -11.67 1.37
CA TRP A 32 13.06 -12.26 0.25
C TRP A 32 13.91 -12.39 -1.03
N GLU A 33 15.02 -11.66 -1.13
CA GLU A 33 15.86 -11.64 -2.33
C GLU A 33 16.50 -13.01 -2.61
N GLN A 34 16.74 -13.81 -1.55
CA GLN A 34 17.25 -15.18 -1.68
C GLN A 34 16.29 -16.13 -2.42
N TYR A 35 15.00 -15.80 -2.47
CA TYR A 35 13.96 -16.57 -3.16
C TYR A 35 13.83 -16.18 -4.63
N VAL A 36 14.54 -15.15 -5.09
CA VAL A 36 14.49 -14.70 -6.48
C VAL A 36 15.48 -15.50 -7.33
N PRO A 37 15.04 -16.23 -8.37
CA PRO A 37 15.97 -16.96 -9.24
C PRO A 37 16.97 -16.05 -9.97
N HIS A 38 16.57 -14.80 -10.23
CA HIS A 38 17.37 -13.77 -10.88
C HIS A 38 17.23 -12.43 -10.15
N PRO A 39 18.03 -12.17 -9.08
CA PRO A 39 17.87 -11.00 -8.22
C PRO A 39 17.86 -9.67 -8.97
N ALA A 40 18.69 -9.53 -10.02
CA ALA A 40 18.76 -8.32 -10.85
C ALA A 40 17.46 -7.97 -11.60
N LYS A 41 16.49 -8.89 -11.69
CA LYS A 41 15.21 -8.68 -12.35
C LYS A 41 14.08 -8.36 -11.37
N ALA A 42 14.24 -8.61 -10.08
CA ALA A 42 13.21 -8.34 -9.10
C ALA A 42 13.27 -6.89 -8.63
N THR A 43 12.12 -6.23 -8.63
CA THR A 43 11.96 -4.88 -8.12
C THR A 43 10.78 -4.85 -7.17
N MET A 44 10.96 -4.18 -6.04
CA MET A 44 9.95 -3.93 -5.04
C MET A 44 10.21 -2.57 -4.40
N GLU A 45 9.14 -1.83 -4.12
CA GLU A 45 9.17 -0.54 -3.44
C GLU A 45 8.09 -0.48 -2.36
N GLY A 46 8.37 0.20 -1.23
CA GLY A 46 7.50 0.16 -0.05
C GLY A 46 6.09 0.73 -0.24
N GLY A 47 5.89 1.65 -1.19
CA GLY A 47 4.55 2.19 -1.50
C GLY A 47 3.59 1.15 -2.09
N ASP A 48 4.11 0.01 -2.56
CA ASP A 48 3.29 -1.13 -3.00
C ASP A 48 2.97 -2.11 -1.87
N LEU A 49 3.47 -1.91 -0.65
CA LEU A 49 3.28 -2.86 0.46
C LEU A 49 2.36 -2.25 1.53
N ALA A 50 1.22 -2.89 1.79
CA ALA A 50 0.29 -2.48 2.84
C ALA A 50 -0.12 -3.68 3.70
N TYR A 51 0.29 -3.68 4.96
CA TYR A 51 -0.20 -4.66 5.94
C TYR A 51 -1.61 -4.24 6.39
N VAL A 52 -2.59 -5.11 6.18
CA VAL A 52 -4.02 -4.79 6.39
C VAL A 52 -4.64 -5.54 7.58
N GLY A 53 -3.83 -6.24 8.39
CA GLY A 53 -4.28 -7.02 9.55
C GLY A 53 -4.46 -8.51 9.26
N ASP A 54 -4.74 -9.31 10.30
CA ASP A 54 -5.01 -10.76 10.23
C ASP A 54 -3.96 -11.59 9.47
N GLY A 55 -2.71 -11.15 9.52
CA GLY A 55 -1.64 -11.78 8.76
C GLY A 55 -1.80 -11.65 7.24
N THR A 56 -2.55 -10.66 6.77
CA THR A 56 -2.79 -10.37 5.36
C THR A 56 -1.94 -9.18 4.90
N LEU A 57 -1.19 -9.39 3.83
CA LEU A 57 -0.42 -8.35 3.14
C LEU A 57 -1.07 -8.04 1.79
N LEU A 58 -1.39 -6.77 1.57
CA LEU A 58 -1.81 -6.24 0.28
C LEU A 58 -0.58 -5.75 -0.47
N ILE A 59 -0.39 -6.20 -1.72
CA ILE A 59 0.77 -5.88 -2.54
C ILE A 59 0.33 -5.28 -3.89
N GLY A 60 0.91 -4.14 -4.27
CA GLY A 60 0.79 -3.58 -5.60
C GLY A 60 1.65 -4.34 -6.61
N TRP A 61 1.04 -4.91 -7.65
CA TRP A 61 1.77 -5.27 -8.87
C TRP A 61 1.77 -4.06 -9.80
N SER A 62 2.87 -3.32 -9.80
CA SER A 62 3.00 -2.00 -10.42
C SER A 62 4.22 -1.94 -11.36
N GLN A 63 4.48 -0.76 -11.94
CA GLN A 63 5.74 -0.49 -12.66
C GLN A 63 6.98 -0.51 -11.76
N ARG A 64 6.81 -0.45 -10.43
CA ARG A 64 7.88 -0.42 -9.43
C ARG A 64 8.06 -1.77 -8.72
N THR A 65 6.97 -2.50 -8.54
CA THR A 65 6.96 -3.81 -7.88
C THR A 65 6.47 -4.89 -8.85
N ASN A 66 7.35 -5.82 -9.20
CA ASN A 66 7.08 -6.82 -10.23
C ASN A 66 6.83 -8.21 -9.66
N ARG A 67 6.24 -9.08 -10.50
CA ARG A 67 5.83 -10.44 -10.10
C ARG A 67 6.97 -11.29 -9.54
N PHE A 68 8.20 -11.16 -10.04
CA PHE A 68 9.35 -11.92 -9.49
C PHE A 68 9.59 -11.59 -8.02
N ALA A 69 9.46 -10.32 -7.65
CA ALA A 69 9.62 -9.88 -6.27
C ALA A 69 8.43 -10.29 -5.40
N ILE A 70 7.21 -10.22 -5.94
CA ILE A 70 5.98 -10.63 -5.23
C ILE A 70 6.01 -12.12 -4.92
N ASP A 71 6.33 -12.97 -5.90
CA ASP A 71 6.39 -14.43 -5.73
C ASP A 71 7.46 -14.80 -4.68
N ALA A 72 8.64 -14.17 -4.75
CA ALA A 72 9.73 -14.40 -3.81
C ALA A 72 9.38 -13.96 -2.38
N LEU A 73 8.74 -12.79 -2.22
CA LEU A 73 8.29 -12.30 -0.92
C LEU A 73 7.20 -13.19 -0.33
N ALA A 74 6.21 -13.56 -1.14
CA ALA A 74 5.13 -14.45 -0.72
C ALA A 74 5.67 -15.80 -0.26
N GLN A 75 6.61 -16.40 -1.02
CA GLN A 75 7.27 -17.65 -0.63
C GLN A 75 8.00 -17.50 0.72
N ALA A 76 8.82 -16.47 0.89
CA ALA A 76 9.55 -16.21 2.14
C ALA A 76 8.60 -16.06 3.35
N MET A 77 7.47 -15.37 3.14
CA MET A 77 6.47 -15.14 4.17
C MET A 77 5.68 -16.41 4.55
N PHE A 78 5.34 -17.24 3.56
CA PHE A 78 4.66 -18.51 3.82
C PHE A 78 5.58 -19.52 4.52
N GLU A 79 6.86 -19.60 4.14
CA GLU A 79 7.82 -20.50 4.78
C GLU A 79 8.15 -20.08 6.22
N SER A 80 8.25 -18.77 6.48
CA SER A 80 8.47 -18.25 7.85
C SER A 80 7.22 -18.31 8.74
N GLY A 81 6.03 -18.44 8.14
CA GLY A 81 4.75 -18.35 8.86
C GLY A 81 4.44 -16.93 9.36
N THR A 82 5.15 -15.91 8.87
CA THR A 82 4.96 -14.51 9.31
C THR A 82 3.61 -13.95 8.85
N LEU A 83 3.13 -14.37 7.68
CA LEU A 83 1.86 -13.95 7.11
C LEU A 83 1.12 -15.17 6.57
N ASN A 84 -0.20 -15.10 6.64
CA ASN A 84 -1.09 -16.19 6.24
C ASN A 84 -1.65 -15.98 4.83
N ARG A 85 -1.59 -14.74 4.32
CA ARG A 85 -2.29 -14.37 3.11
C ARG A 85 -1.64 -13.21 2.38
N VAL A 86 -1.56 -13.32 1.06
CA VAL A 86 -1.07 -12.27 0.19
C VAL A 86 -2.15 -11.95 -0.83
N ILE A 87 -2.62 -10.70 -0.84
CA ILE A 87 -3.55 -10.17 -1.84
C ILE A 87 -2.76 -9.23 -2.74
N VAL A 88 -2.78 -9.47 -4.03
CA VAL A 88 -2.11 -8.62 -5.01
C VAL A 88 -3.16 -7.79 -5.75
N VAL A 89 -2.90 -6.49 -5.86
CA VAL A 89 -3.69 -5.56 -6.66
C VAL A 89 -2.82 -5.09 -7.81
N LYS A 90 -3.22 -5.39 -9.04
CA LYS A 90 -2.53 -4.93 -10.24
C LYS A 90 -2.85 -3.46 -10.48
N VAL A 91 -1.83 -2.62 -10.40
CA VAL A 91 -1.95 -1.20 -10.69
C VAL A 91 -1.78 -1.01 -12.20
N PRO A 92 -2.71 -0.32 -12.89
CA PRO A 92 -2.60 -0.07 -14.33
C PRO A 92 -1.28 0.60 -14.69
N GLU A 93 -0.66 0.15 -15.78
CA GLU A 93 0.55 0.77 -16.31
C GLU A 93 0.24 2.17 -16.85
N ASN A 94 0.51 3.19 -16.06
CA ASN A 94 0.43 4.58 -16.47
C ASN A 94 1.57 5.36 -15.78
N ARG A 95 2.15 6.35 -16.48
CA ARG A 95 3.18 7.24 -15.92
C ARG A 95 2.71 7.99 -14.68
N ASP A 96 1.41 8.26 -14.59
CA ASP A 96 0.85 9.06 -13.52
C ASP A 96 0.80 8.31 -12.18
N TYR A 97 0.72 6.96 -12.19
CA TYR A 97 0.57 6.14 -10.97
C TYR A 97 1.80 5.26 -10.75
N MET A 98 2.48 5.45 -9.61
CA MET A 98 3.75 4.77 -9.33
C MET A 98 3.60 3.54 -8.46
N HIS A 99 2.72 3.61 -7.46
CA HIS A 99 2.58 2.61 -6.40
C HIS A 99 1.12 2.42 -6.01
N LEU A 100 0.82 1.32 -5.33
CA LEU A 100 -0.49 1.04 -4.74
C LEU A 100 -0.99 2.18 -3.84
N ASP A 101 -0.16 2.67 -2.92
CA ASP A 101 -0.52 3.72 -1.97
C ASP A 101 -0.87 5.08 -2.61
N THR A 102 -0.57 5.25 -3.91
CA THR A 102 -0.99 6.46 -4.64
C THR A 102 -2.42 6.39 -5.16
N VAL A 103 -3.00 5.18 -5.24
CA VAL A 103 -4.34 4.94 -5.79
C VAL A 103 -5.26 4.21 -4.82
N LEU A 104 -4.71 3.56 -3.80
CA LEU A 104 -5.42 2.80 -2.78
C LEU A 104 -4.64 2.86 -1.45
N SER A 105 -5.16 3.56 -0.44
CA SER A 105 -4.54 3.65 0.90
C SER A 105 -5.53 3.33 2.00
N SER A 106 -5.11 2.59 3.02
CA SER A 106 -5.97 2.32 4.19
C SER A 106 -6.17 3.58 5.02
N VAL A 107 -7.40 3.80 5.48
CA VAL A 107 -7.73 4.91 6.39
C VAL A 107 -8.02 4.44 7.83
N GLY A 108 -7.74 3.17 8.12
CA GLY A 108 -8.23 2.50 9.33
C GLY A 108 -9.65 1.95 9.17
N CYS A 109 -10.16 1.26 10.20
CA CYS A 109 -11.55 0.78 10.31
C CYS A 109 -12.19 0.22 9.02
N ASN A 110 -11.59 -0.81 8.42
CA ASN A 110 -12.10 -1.47 7.20
C ASN A 110 -12.48 -0.49 6.07
N ALA A 111 -11.65 0.52 5.85
CA ALA A 111 -11.86 1.54 4.83
C ALA A 111 -10.57 1.93 4.13
N PHE A 112 -10.74 2.38 2.89
CA PHE A 112 -9.66 2.84 2.02
C PHE A 112 -10.06 4.11 1.28
N THR A 113 -9.07 4.95 0.98
CA THR A 113 -9.17 5.85 -0.18
C THR A 113 -8.94 5.04 -1.43
N LEU A 114 -9.71 5.26 -2.48
CA LEU A 114 -9.57 4.57 -3.77
C LEU A 114 -9.80 5.55 -4.92
N HIS A 115 -8.91 5.59 -5.90
CA HIS A 115 -9.13 6.31 -7.13
C HIS A 115 -10.17 5.58 -8.00
N ALA A 116 -11.46 5.93 -7.90
CA ALA A 116 -12.55 5.06 -8.38
C ALA A 116 -12.52 4.80 -9.89
N ARG A 117 -12.00 5.74 -10.71
CA ARG A 117 -11.84 5.50 -12.16
C ARG A 117 -10.88 4.36 -12.51
N LEU A 118 -9.92 4.06 -11.62
CA LEU A 118 -8.98 2.96 -11.81
C LEU A 118 -9.53 1.64 -11.26
N ALA A 119 -10.53 1.69 -10.39
CA ALA A 119 -11.10 0.52 -9.75
C ALA A 119 -11.44 -0.64 -10.70
N PRO A 120 -12.15 -0.42 -11.83
CA PRO A 120 -12.47 -1.51 -12.76
C PRO A 120 -11.26 -2.02 -13.57
N LEU A 121 -10.13 -1.31 -13.54
CA LEU A 121 -8.89 -1.66 -14.23
C LEU A 121 -7.87 -2.35 -13.31
N MET A 122 -8.14 -2.38 -12.00
CA MET A 122 -7.24 -2.90 -10.99
C MET A 122 -7.60 -4.35 -10.66
N ASP A 123 -6.99 -5.30 -11.37
CA ASP A 123 -7.19 -6.74 -11.13
C ASP A 123 -6.71 -7.14 -9.72
N VAL A 124 -7.48 -7.97 -9.02
CA VAL A 124 -7.13 -8.53 -7.72
C VAL A 124 -6.83 -10.01 -7.84
N TYR A 125 -5.75 -10.43 -7.21
CA TYR A 125 -5.33 -11.81 -7.10
C TYR A 125 -5.12 -12.18 -5.64
N GLU A 126 -5.49 -13.39 -5.26
CA GLU A 126 -5.03 -14.02 -4.02
C GLU A 126 -3.88 -14.95 -4.35
N VAL A 127 -2.76 -14.78 -3.66
CA VAL A 127 -1.57 -15.62 -3.81
C VAL A 127 -1.55 -16.61 -2.67
N ILE A 128 -1.46 -17.89 -3.00
CA ILE A 128 -1.40 -19.00 -2.04
C ILE A 128 -0.18 -19.88 -2.29
N PRO A 129 0.29 -20.65 -1.30
CA PRO A 129 1.33 -21.66 -1.52
C PRO A 129 0.93 -22.68 -2.59
N ASP A 130 1.88 -23.08 -3.42
CA ASP A 130 1.72 -24.13 -4.43
C ASP A 130 2.89 -25.11 -4.44
N ILE A 131 2.61 -26.40 -4.61
CA ILE A 131 3.63 -27.46 -4.55
C ILE A 131 4.56 -27.42 -5.77
N SER A 132 4.07 -26.97 -6.93
CA SER A 132 4.79 -27.02 -8.21
C SER A 132 5.54 -25.74 -8.53
N SER A 133 5.00 -24.58 -8.17
CA SER A 133 5.54 -23.26 -8.52
C SER A 133 5.85 -22.37 -7.32
N SER A 134 5.86 -22.92 -6.10
CA SER A 134 5.94 -22.23 -4.80
C SER A 134 4.72 -21.34 -4.47
N THR A 135 4.19 -20.63 -5.47
CA THR A 135 3.04 -19.73 -5.36
C THR A 135 2.05 -19.94 -6.51
N LEU A 136 0.75 -19.88 -6.23
CA LEU A 136 -0.36 -19.87 -7.19
C LEU A 136 -1.17 -18.59 -7.05
N TRP A 137 -1.49 -17.95 -8.18
CA TRP A 137 -2.28 -16.71 -8.23
C TRP A 137 -3.71 -17.02 -8.67
N ILE A 138 -4.68 -16.73 -7.80
CA ILE A 138 -6.11 -16.94 -8.04
C ILE A 138 -6.75 -15.59 -8.28
N SER A 139 -7.33 -15.38 -9.47
CA SER A 139 -8.07 -14.14 -9.75
C SER A 139 -9.32 -14.03 -8.86
N ARG A 140 -9.52 -12.85 -8.27
CA ARG A 140 -10.65 -12.50 -7.42
C ARG A 140 -11.51 -11.37 -7.99
N GLY A 141 -11.29 -10.99 -9.25
CA GLY A 141 -12.00 -9.88 -9.92
C GLY A 141 -11.18 -8.60 -9.89
N THR A 142 -11.85 -7.47 -9.64
CA THR A 142 -11.25 -6.12 -9.57
C THR A 142 -11.17 -5.64 -8.12
N VAL A 143 -10.59 -4.46 -7.87
CA VAL A 143 -10.53 -3.88 -6.51
C VAL A 143 -11.90 -3.65 -5.89
N GLU A 144 -12.97 -3.64 -6.68
CA GLU A 144 -14.35 -3.59 -6.20
C GLU A 144 -14.73 -4.83 -5.37
N THR A 145 -14.02 -5.96 -5.57
CA THR A 145 -14.18 -7.17 -4.77
C THR A 145 -13.32 -7.19 -3.52
N LEU A 146 -12.48 -6.16 -3.29
CA LEU A 146 -11.51 -6.16 -2.19
C LEU A 146 -12.17 -6.36 -0.83
N GLY A 147 -13.36 -5.80 -0.61
CA GLY A 147 -14.09 -6.00 0.65
C GLY A 147 -14.43 -7.47 0.93
N SER A 148 -14.95 -8.18 -0.07
CA SER A 148 -15.27 -9.61 0.06
C SER A 148 -14.01 -10.46 0.13
N VAL A 149 -12.94 -10.07 -0.59
CA VAL A 149 -11.64 -10.72 -0.50
C VAL A 149 -11.09 -10.60 0.90
N LEU A 150 -11.05 -9.41 1.51
CA LEU A 150 -10.51 -9.18 2.85
C LEU A 150 -11.40 -9.72 3.98
N GLY A 151 -12.59 -10.25 3.69
CA GLY A 151 -13.47 -10.88 4.68
C GLY A 151 -14.36 -9.92 5.45
N GLY A 152 -14.46 -8.65 5.03
CA GLY A 152 -15.36 -7.66 5.64
C GLY A 152 -16.72 -7.62 4.96
N GLU A 153 -17.81 -7.56 5.73
CA GLU A 153 -19.17 -7.47 5.18
C GLU A 153 -19.43 -6.14 4.43
N THR A 154 -18.75 -5.05 4.83
CA THR A 154 -18.80 -3.76 4.11
C THR A 154 -17.45 -3.04 4.20
N LEU A 155 -16.76 -2.92 3.06
CA LEU A 155 -15.57 -2.07 2.91
C LEU A 155 -16.03 -0.68 2.49
N THR A 156 -15.59 0.36 3.20
CA THR A 156 -15.89 1.75 2.82
C THR A 156 -14.78 2.28 1.91
N LEU A 157 -15.17 2.87 0.79
CA LEU A 157 -14.26 3.43 -0.20
C LEU A 157 -14.52 4.93 -0.36
N TYR A 158 -13.51 5.75 -0.11
CA TYR A 158 -13.55 7.20 -0.30
C TYR A 158 -12.84 7.60 -1.59
N ASP A 159 -13.48 8.45 -2.40
CA ASP A 159 -12.90 8.96 -3.66
C ASP A 159 -13.33 10.41 -3.93
N SER A 160 -12.51 11.19 -4.61
CA SER A 160 -12.91 12.51 -5.15
C SER A 160 -13.91 12.32 -6.29
N LYS A 161 -15.21 12.41 -6.00
CA LYS A 161 -16.33 12.13 -6.93
C LYS A 161 -16.51 13.16 -8.07
N MET A 162 -15.44 13.71 -8.62
CA MET A 162 -15.49 14.78 -9.64
C MET A 162 -14.77 14.40 -10.94
N ASP A 163 -15.44 14.64 -12.08
CA ASP A 163 -15.06 14.14 -13.41
C ASP A 163 -13.74 14.72 -13.99
N ASN A 164 -13.30 15.91 -13.57
CA ASN A 164 -12.06 16.55 -14.10
C ASN A 164 -10.81 16.33 -13.23
N VAL A 165 -10.91 15.55 -12.15
CA VAL A 165 -9.99 15.68 -11.01
C VAL A 165 -8.87 14.63 -10.96
N SER A 166 -8.90 13.56 -11.76
CA SER A 166 -7.93 12.44 -11.65
C SER A 166 -6.45 12.83 -11.72
N ILE A 167 -6.09 13.76 -12.61
CA ILE A 167 -4.69 14.23 -12.73
C ILE A 167 -4.33 15.15 -11.55
N GLU A 168 -5.25 16.02 -11.16
CA GLU A 168 -5.04 16.95 -10.04
C GLU A 168 -5.00 16.22 -8.69
N ASP A 169 -5.80 15.16 -8.53
CA ASP A 169 -5.80 14.29 -7.34
C ASP A 169 -4.47 13.58 -7.19
N GLN A 170 -3.92 13.10 -8.31
CA GLN A 170 -2.62 12.44 -8.34
C GLN A 170 -1.48 13.42 -8.05
N ILE A 171 -1.46 14.59 -8.71
CA ILE A 171 -0.46 15.65 -8.46
C ILE A 171 -0.48 16.09 -6.99
N ASN A 172 -1.67 16.18 -6.40
CA ASN A 172 -1.85 16.59 -5.01
C ASN A 172 -1.79 15.42 -4.02
N CYS A 173 -1.49 14.20 -4.47
CA CYS A 173 -1.37 12.99 -3.67
C CYS A 173 -2.57 12.73 -2.73
N ARG A 174 -3.80 12.98 -3.20
CA ARG A 174 -5.00 13.00 -2.33
C ARG A 174 -5.41 11.63 -1.79
N HIS A 175 -5.05 10.56 -2.49
CA HIS A 175 -5.30 9.17 -2.07
C HIS A 175 -4.15 8.58 -1.26
N ASN A 176 -3.06 9.32 -1.05
CA ASN A 176 -1.92 8.87 -0.26
C ASN A 176 -2.00 9.43 1.16
N VAL A 177 -2.75 8.73 2.00
CA VAL A 177 -3.08 9.14 3.37
C VAL A 177 -2.47 8.18 4.39
N LEU A 178 -2.15 8.70 5.57
CA LEU A 178 -1.59 7.92 6.66
C LEU A 178 -2.65 7.70 7.73
N ALA A 179 -3.10 6.45 7.90
CA ALA A 179 -3.81 6.05 9.11
C ALA A 179 -2.82 5.91 10.27
N ILE A 180 -2.97 6.69 11.34
CA ILE A 180 -2.18 6.52 12.57
C ILE A 180 -2.78 5.38 13.39
N ASP A 181 -4.11 5.37 13.53
CA ASP A 181 -4.89 4.31 14.14
C ASP A 181 -6.18 4.08 13.33
N ALA A 182 -7.17 3.44 13.95
CA ALA A 182 -8.42 3.06 13.30
C ALA A 182 -9.29 4.27 12.90
N HIS A 183 -9.16 5.41 13.60
CA HIS A 183 -10.00 6.60 13.39
C HIS A 183 -9.21 7.86 13.05
N HIS A 184 -7.90 7.92 13.29
CA HIS A 184 -7.09 9.09 13.02
C HIS A 184 -6.30 8.98 11.71
N VAL A 185 -6.56 9.91 10.79
CA VAL A 185 -5.93 9.96 9.47
C VAL A 185 -5.16 11.27 9.32
N VAL A 186 -3.97 11.21 8.77
CA VAL A 186 -3.16 12.37 8.39
C VAL A 186 -3.06 12.45 6.88
N THR A 187 -3.30 13.63 6.33
CA THR A 187 -3.06 13.93 4.93
C THR A 187 -2.57 15.37 4.78
N TYR A 188 -1.97 15.70 3.65
CA TYR A 188 -1.88 17.09 3.18
C TYR A 188 -2.45 17.25 1.77
N GLY A 189 -2.79 16.14 1.10
CA GLY A 189 -3.52 16.14 -0.16
C GLY A 189 -5.03 16.16 0.08
N GLY A 190 -5.76 17.00 -0.67
CA GLY A 190 -7.21 16.91 -0.75
C GLY A 190 -7.99 17.61 0.34
N GLY A 191 -7.46 18.72 0.88
CA GLY A 191 -8.16 19.64 1.77
C GLY A 191 -9.30 20.44 1.11
N ASP A 192 -9.91 19.92 0.04
CA ASP A 192 -11.16 20.46 -0.49
C ASP A 192 -12.26 20.19 0.55
N GLU A 193 -12.71 21.26 1.21
CA GLU A 193 -13.68 21.21 2.30
C GLU A 193 -15.11 20.91 1.82
N GLU A 194 -15.42 21.03 0.52
CA GLU A 194 -16.77 20.85 0.01
C GLU A 194 -17.01 19.46 -0.59
N ASN A 195 -16.07 18.94 -1.39
CA ASN A 195 -16.29 17.70 -2.16
C ASN A 195 -15.10 16.70 -2.09
N GLY A 196 -14.10 16.97 -1.26
CA GLY A 196 -12.87 16.18 -1.17
C GLY A 196 -13.00 14.86 -0.40
N ILE A 197 -11.96 14.02 -0.54
CA ILE A 197 -11.77 12.79 0.24
C ILE A 197 -11.77 13.09 1.75
N VAL A 198 -11.15 14.20 2.15
CA VAL A 198 -11.14 14.67 3.55
C VAL A 198 -12.56 14.93 4.07
N THR A 199 -13.38 15.64 3.31
CA THR A 199 -14.77 15.94 3.66
C THR A 199 -15.59 14.67 3.80
N GLN A 200 -15.44 13.72 2.88
CA GLN A 200 -16.13 12.42 2.97
C GLN A 200 -15.73 11.64 4.22
N MET A 201 -14.43 11.56 4.53
CA MET A 201 -13.96 10.89 5.76
C MET A 201 -14.50 11.58 7.02
N ARG A 202 -14.51 12.91 7.07
CA ARG A 202 -15.01 13.68 8.24
C ARG A 202 -16.52 13.58 8.44
N HIS A 203 -17.29 13.43 7.36
CA HIS A 203 -18.75 13.33 7.43
C HIS A 203 -19.26 11.89 7.56
N ASP A 204 -18.39 10.88 7.44
CA ASP A 204 -18.78 9.50 7.64
C ASP A 204 -19.03 9.21 9.13
N GLN A 205 -20.31 9.20 9.52
CA GLN A 205 -20.73 8.91 10.89
C GLN A 205 -20.49 7.45 11.29
N LYS A 206 -20.34 6.52 10.34
CA LYS A 206 -20.11 5.10 10.65
C LYS A 206 -18.68 4.88 11.14
N LEU A 207 -17.71 5.49 10.48
CA LEU A 207 -16.29 5.33 10.83
C LEU A 207 -15.77 6.42 11.76
N SER A 208 -16.44 7.59 11.78
CA SER A 208 -16.12 8.73 12.65
C SER A 208 -14.65 9.14 12.59
N CYS A 209 -14.10 9.23 11.37
CA CYS A 209 -12.69 9.54 11.17
C CYS A 209 -12.34 10.99 11.55
N ILE A 210 -11.26 11.17 12.29
CA ILE A 210 -10.64 12.45 12.59
C ILE A 210 -9.48 12.65 11.61
N VAL A 211 -9.62 13.64 10.73
CA VAL A 211 -8.65 13.90 9.66
C VAL A 211 -7.83 15.16 9.96
N PHE A 212 -6.53 14.98 10.14
CA PHE A 212 -5.53 16.04 10.28
C PHE A 212 -4.97 16.42 8.92
N CYS A 213 -5.15 17.69 8.53
CA CYS A 213 -4.59 18.24 7.31
C CYS A 213 -3.32 19.03 7.62
N LEU A 214 -2.16 18.56 7.16
CA LEU A 214 -0.90 19.27 7.24
C LEU A 214 -0.75 20.28 6.08
N SER A 215 0.15 21.24 6.23
CA SER A 215 0.52 22.15 5.14
C SER A 215 1.26 21.39 4.04
N THR A 216 0.95 21.71 2.79
CA THR A 216 1.59 21.12 1.59
C THR A 216 2.94 21.76 1.24
N ALA A 217 3.32 22.88 1.89
CA ALA A 217 4.45 23.70 1.49
C ALA A 217 5.77 22.90 1.43
N GLY A 218 6.35 22.78 0.23
CA GLY A 218 7.58 22.04 -0.06
C GLY A 218 7.46 20.51 -0.09
N LEU A 219 6.40 19.92 0.48
CA LEU A 219 6.23 18.45 0.56
C LEU A 219 5.72 17.85 -0.75
N LEU A 220 4.87 18.56 -1.49
CA LEU A 220 4.34 18.08 -2.78
C LEU A 220 5.36 18.11 -3.92
N GLU A 221 6.47 18.83 -3.77
CA GLU A 221 7.53 18.90 -4.81
C GLU A 221 8.18 17.53 -5.08
N GLY A 222 8.12 16.63 -4.09
CA GLY A 222 8.59 15.24 -4.21
C GLY A 222 7.56 14.27 -4.81
N ALA A 223 6.36 14.74 -5.18
CA ALA A 223 5.27 13.92 -5.70
C ALA A 223 4.90 12.71 -4.81
N GLY A 224 4.89 12.92 -3.50
CA GLY A 224 4.49 11.93 -2.50
C GLY A 224 3.51 12.53 -1.48
N GLY A 225 2.66 11.68 -0.91
CA GLY A 225 1.71 12.06 0.15
C GLY A 225 2.18 11.69 1.55
N ALA A 226 1.25 11.77 2.51
CA ALA A 226 1.58 11.56 3.93
C ALA A 226 2.09 10.14 4.21
N HIS A 227 1.57 9.13 3.52
CA HIS A 227 2.03 7.75 3.67
C HIS A 227 3.47 7.58 3.17
N CYS A 228 3.82 8.17 2.02
CA CYS A 228 5.15 8.08 1.43
C CYS A 228 6.28 8.63 2.33
N LEU A 229 5.96 9.56 3.24
CA LEU A 229 6.92 10.15 4.19
C LEU A 229 7.13 9.31 5.45
N THR A 230 6.48 8.16 5.54
CA THR A 230 6.51 7.33 6.74
C THR A 230 6.97 5.90 6.47
N ASN A 231 7.52 5.28 7.50
CA ASN A 231 7.82 3.86 7.53
C ASN A 231 7.40 3.32 8.90
N ALA A 232 6.29 2.59 8.94
CA ALA A 232 5.73 2.08 10.18
C ALA A 232 6.57 0.93 10.72
N LEU A 233 7.21 1.14 11.88
CA LEU A 233 8.01 0.11 12.56
C LEU A 233 7.15 -0.76 13.48
N SER A 234 6.12 -0.20 14.10
CA SER A 234 5.22 -0.92 14.99
C SER A 234 3.84 -0.29 14.92
N ARG A 235 2.83 -1.14 14.76
CA ARG A 235 1.41 -0.77 14.84
C ARG A 235 0.71 -1.82 15.68
N ARG A 236 -0.27 -1.39 16.49
CA ARG A 236 -1.12 -2.34 17.22
C ARG A 236 -2.09 -2.97 16.24
N SER A 237 -2.39 -4.25 16.44
CA SER A 237 -3.52 -4.89 15.76
C SER A 237 -4.81 -4.14 16.12
N ILE A 238 -5.69 -4.02 15.13
CA ILE A 238 -7.05 -3.53 15.33
C ILE A 238 -7.85 -4.73 15.83
N GLU A 239 -8.51 -4.59 16.99
CA GLU A 239 -9.42 -5.61 17.55
C GLU A 239 -10.72 -5.72 16.75
#